data_AF-A0A7V2NS72-F1
#
_entry.id   AF-A0A7V2NS72-F1
#
_cell.length_a   1.000
_cell.length_b   1.000
_cell.length_c   1.000
_cell.angle_alpha   90.00
_cell.angle_beta   90.00
_cell.angle_gamma   90.00
#
_symmetry.space_group_name_H-M   'P 1'
#
loop_
_entity.id
_entity.type
_entity.pdbx_description
1 polymer ?
#
loop_
_entity_poly.entity_id
_entity_poly.type
_entity_poly.pdbx_seq_one_letter_code
_entity_poly.pdbx_strand_id
1 'polypeptide(L)'
;MERSGKQVSINKVNKILHVSPDTSKRYLSYFEKTYLIHLISRYGTTNEMILSPKKIFACDLGIKYLFVGERDLGSYFENYIYMNIRNSRDIFYLYQNRIEIDFITSDKILIESKYYSEMNEKQKKLFESYPAEKRILVNGIQELHKIDEIIA
;
A
#
# COMPACT_ATOMS: atom_id res chain seq x y z
N MET A 1 6.97 -5.65 9.57
CA MET A 1 5.70 -6.40 9.47
C MET A 1 4.50 -5.60 9.95
N GLU A 2 4.46 -5.13 11.20
CA GLU A 2 3.34 -4.32 11.77
C GLU A 2 3.00 -3.04 10.99
N ARG A 3 3.94 -2.55 10.17
CA ARG A 3 3.79 -1.36 9.33
C ARG A 3 3.44 -1.64 7.88
N SER A 4 3.07 -2.88 7.56
CA SER A 4 2.53 -3.22 6.25
C SER A 4 1.32 -2.35 5.91
N GLY A 5 1.18 -1.92 4.66
CA GLY A 5 0.14 -0.98 4.26
C GLY A 5 0.35 0.43 4.81
N LYS A 6 1.55 0.79 5.29
CA LYS A 6 1.84 2.14 5.80
C LYS A 6 3.03 2.77 5.08
N GLN A 7 3.03 4.08 5.00
CA GLN A 7 4.14 4.86 4.48
C GLN A 7 5.39 4.74 5.38
N VAL A 8 6.54 4.43 4.78
CA VAL A 8 7.82 4.28 5.50
C VAL A 8 8.51 5.64 5.63
N SER A 9 8.74 6.05 6.87
CA SER A 9 9.56 7.23 7.16
C SER A 9 11.01 6.83 7.41
N ILE A 10 11.90 7.19 6.48
CA ILE A 10 13.36 7.00 6.62
C ILE A 10 13.88 7.66 7.90
N ASN A 11 13.37 8.84 8.25
CA ASN A 11 13.76 9.54 9.47
C ASN A 11 13.36 8.76 10.73
N LYS A 12 12.23 8.05 10.71
CA LYS A 12 11.82 7.18 11.82
C LYS A 12 12.70 5.94 11.91
N VAL A 13 13.07 5.32 10.78
CA VAL A 13 13.98 4.17 10.75
C VAL A 13 15.36 4.56 11.30
N ASN A 14 15.92 5.69 10.85
CA ASN A 14 17.16 6.25 11.39
C ASN A 14 17.11 6.34 12.91
N LYS A 15 16.08 7.00 13.46
CA LYS A 15 15.95 7.21 14.92
C LYS A 15 15.86 5.90 15.72
N ILE A 16 15.21 4.87 15.18
CA ILE A 16 15.05 3.58 15.85
C ILE A 16 16.34 2.77 15.80
N LEU A 17 17.02 2.75 14.64
CA LEU A 17 18.22 1.95 14.42
C LEU A 17 19.51 2.67 14.80
N HIS A 18 19.43 3.97 15.13
CA HIS A 18 20.57 4.85 15.36
C HIS A 18 21.59 4.87 14.21
N VAL A 19 21.10 4.89 12.95
CA VAL A 19 21.93 4.92 11.73
C VAL A 19 21.59 6.09 10.83
N SER A 20 22.52 6.51 9.96
CA SER A 20 22.29 7.62 9.04
C SER A 20 21.06 7.41 8.12
N PRO A 21 20.43 8.49 7.61
CA PRO A 21 19.33 8.38 6.66
C PRO A 21 19.72 7.60 5.40
N ASP A 22 20.95 7.77 4.93
CA ASP A 22 21.49 7.04 3.77
C ASP A 22 21.56 5.52 4.05
N THR A 23 22.11 5.14 5.21
CA THR A 23 22.15 3.73 5.64
C THR A 23 20.75 3.14 5.79
N SER A 24 19.80 3.91 6.33
CA SER A 24 18.40 3.50 6.44
C SER A 24 17.77 3.23 5.06
N LYS A 25 18.03 4.10 4.07
CA LYS A 25 17.57 3.88 2.68
C LYS A 25 18.22 2.64 2.07
N ARG A 26 19.52 2.45 2.28
CA ARG A 26 20.28 1.31 1.77
C ARG A 26 19.74 -0.01 2.31
N TYR A 27 19.48 -0.12 3.61
CA TYR A 27 18.86 -1.30 4.21
C TYR A 27 17.47 -1.58 3.66
N LEU A 28 16.65 -0.55 3.51
CA LEU A 28 15.32 -0.70 2.91
C LEU A 28 15.41 -1.24 1.47
N SER A 29 16.37 -0.73 0.68
CA SER A 29 16.63 -1.22 -0.68
C SER A 29 17.13 -2.66 -0.70
N TYR A 30 17.94 -3.08 0.29
CA TYR A 30 18.37 -4.48 0.39
C TYR A 30 17.20 -5.42 0.67
N PHE A 31 16.28 -5.05 1.56
CA PHE A 31 15.07 -5.85 1.81
C PHE A 31 14.15 -5.92 0.59
N GLU A 32 14.02 -4.83 -0.17
CA GLU A 32 13.25 -4.82 -1.42
C GLU A 32 13.91 -5.73 -2.47
N LYS A 33 15.23 -5.62 -2.68
CA LYS A 33 15.99 -6.42 -3.66
C LYS A 33 16.08 -7.91 -3.32
N THR A 34 15.93 -8.27 -2.04
CA THR A 34 15.91 -9.66 -1.57
C THR A 34 14.50 -10.22 -1.44
N TYR A 35 13.49 -9.50 -1.95
CA TYR A 35 12.08 -9.90 -1.91
C TYR A 35 11.53 -10.15 -0.50
N LEU A 36 12.16 -9.58 0.53
CA LEU A 36 11.65 -9.64 1.91
C LEU A 36 10.47 -8.68 2.10
N ILE A 37 10.47 -7.58 1.36
CA ILE A 37 9.41 -6.58 1.36
C ILE A 37 9.13 -6.11 -0.07
N HIS A 38 7.96 -5.53 -0.26
CA HIS A 38 7.64 -4.76 -1.45
C HIS A 38 7.42 -3.30 -1.09
N LEU A 39 7.80 -2.39 -1.99
CA LEU A 39 7.56 -0.97 -1.83
C LEU A 39 6.79 -0.45 -3.03
N ILE A 40 5.73 0.31 -2.79
CA ILE A 40 5.03 1.04 -3.84
C ILE A 40 5.20 2.55 -3.66
N SER A 41 5.32 3.25 -4.77
CA SER A 41 5.47 4.71 -4.79
C SER A 41 4.11 5.41 -4.76
N ARG A 42 4.13 6.70 -4.42
CA ARG A 42 2.96 7.56 -4.56
C ARG A 42 2.67 7.78 -6.04
N TYR A 43 1.40 7.79 -6.44
CA TYR A 43 0.98 8.20 -7.76
C TYR A 43 1.12 9.71 -7.92
N GLY A 44 1.73 10.15 -9.03
CA GLY A 44 1.95 11.55 -9.32
C GLY A 44 3.07 11.77 -10.33
N THR A 45 3.61 12.98 -10.34
CA THR A 45 4.77 13.33 -11.18
C THR A 45 6.03 12.58 -10.74
N THR A 46 7.03 12.45 -11.62
CA THR A 46 8.32 11.82 -11.30
C THR A 46 8.95 12.35 -10.01
N ASN A 47 8.86 13.67 -9.79
CA ASN A 47 9.37 14.31 -8.56
C ASN A 47 8.57 13.87 -7.32
N GLU A 48 7.25 13.81 -7.41
CA GLU A 48 6.42 13.33 -6.30
C GLU A 48 6.69 11.86 -6.00
N MET A 49 6.88 11.02 -7.01
CA MET A 49 7.20 9.60 -6.84
C MET A 49 8.54 9.40 -6.11
N ILE A 50 9.56 10.19 -6.44
CA ILE A 50 10.90 10.09 -5.85
C ILE A 50 10.92 10.65 -4.41
N LEU A 51 10.25 11.78 -4.17
CA LEU A 51 10.32 12.49 -2.90
C LEU A 51 9.34 11.95 -1.85
N SER A 52 8.23 11.34 -2.27
CA SER A 52 7.21 10.87 -1.34
C SER A 52 7.64 9.58 -0.63
N PRO A 53 7.23 9.38 0.64
CA PRO A 53 7.42 8.12 1.34
C PRO A 53 6.81 6.95 0.56
N LYS A 54 7.55 5.84 0.41
CA LYS A 54 6.99 4.62 -0.18
C LYS A 54 6.10 3.89 0.84
N LYS A 55 5.04 3.21 0.37
CA LYS A 55 4.21 2.31 1.17
C LYS A 55 4.84 0.90 1.15
N ILE A 56 4.90 0.22 2.30
CA ILE A 56 5.56 -1.08 2.45
C ILE A 56 4.57 -2.23 2.58
N PHE A 57 4.85 -3.35 1.93
CA PHE A 57 4.10 -4.59 2.05
C PHE A 57 5.01 -5.76 2.39
N ALA A 58 4.49 -6.71 3.16
CA ALA A 58 5.16 -7.98 3.40
C ALA A 58 5.06 -8.86 2.15
N CYS A 59 6.12 -9.60 1.85
CA CYS A 59 6.11 -10.63 0.81
C CYS A 59 5.25 -11.84 1.20
N ASP A 60 5.17 -12.14 2.50
CA ASP A 60 4.49 -13.32 3.03
C ASP A 60 3.65 -12.94 4.26
N LEU A 61 2.35 -13.27 4.21
CA LEU A 61 1.41 -12.96 5.28
C LEU A 61 1.56 -13.88 6.49
N GLY A 62 2.06 -15.11 6.31
CA GLY A 62 2.37 -16.04 7.39
C GLY A 62 3.55 -15.55 8.23
N ILE A 63 4.61 -15.06 7.59
CA ILE A 63 5.71 -14.39 8.31
C ILE A 63 5.17 -13.16 9.04
N LYS A 64 4.30 -12.36 8.41
CA LYS A 64 3.69 -11.19 9.06
C LYS A 64 2.88 -11.61 10.29
N TYR A 65 2.10 -12.68 10.17
CA TYR A 65 1.31 -13.28 11.25
C TYR A 65 2.18 -13.74 12.41
N LEU A 66 3.32 -14.37 12.14
CA LEU A 66 4.26 -14.80 13.18
C LEU A 66 4.72 -13.63 14.08
N PHE A 67 4.93 -12.44 13.53
CA PHE A 67 5.37 -11.27 14.30
C PHE A 67 4.23 -10.43 14.88
N VAL A 68 3.08 -10.35 14.21
CA VAL A 68 2.02 -9.38 14.54
C VAL A 68 0.80 -10.05 15.17
N GLY A 69 0.50 -11.30 14.83
CA GLY A 69 -0.75 -11.98 15.19
C GLY A 69 -1.97 -11.32 14.52
N GLU A 70 -3.13 -11.43 15.16
CA GLU A 70 -4.44 -10.98 14.64
C GLU A 70 -4.75 -9.49 14.86
N ARG A 71 -3.77 -8.71 15.33
CA ARG A 71 -3.99 -7.32 15.78
C ARG A 71 -4.37 -6.33 14.68
N ASP A 72 -4.09 -6.62 13.41
CA ASP A 72 -4.28 -5.68 12.29
C ASP A 72 -4.81 -6.37 11.02
N LEU A 73 -5.99 -6.98 11.13
CA LEU A 73 -6.67 -7.69 10.01
C LEU A 73 -6.88 -6.81 8.78
N GLY A 74 -7.15 -5.50 8.96
CA GLY A 74 -7.24 -4.54 7.86
C GLY A 74 -5.94 -4.46 7.06
N SER A 75 -4.79 -4.36 7.74
CA SER A 75 -3.49 -4.37 7.08
C SER A 75 -3.16 -5.72 6.42
N TYR A 76 -3.62 -6.86 6.96
CA TYR A 76 -3.48 -8.15 6.26
C TYR A 76 -4.28 -8.19 4.97
N PHE A 77 -5.53 -7.71 5.03
CA PHE A 77 -6.42 -7.69 3.89
C PHE A 77 -5.87 -6.80 2.77
N GLU A 78 -5.40 -5.60 3.11
CA GLU A 78 -4.77 -4.69 2.16
C GLU A 78 -3.49 -5.30 1.53
N ASN A 79 -2.63 -5.93 2.34
CA ASN A 79 -1.45 -6.62 1.84
C ASN A 79 -1.82 -7.83 0.96
N TYR A 80 -2.88 -8.55 1.29
CA TYR A 80 -3.39 -9.64 0.48
C TYR A 80 -3.83 -9.13 -0.90
N ILE A 81 -4.61 -8.04 -0.94
CA ILE A 81 -5.03 -7.41 -2.19
C ILE A 81 -3.82 -7.03 -3.03
N TYR A 82 -2.83 -6.34 -2.43
CA TYR A 82 -1.59 -5.98 -3.11
C TYR A 82 -0.88 -7.20 -3.73
N MET A 83 -0.76 -8.30 -2.97
CA MET A 83 -0.07 -9.51 -3.46
C MET A 83 -0.75 -10.16 -4.66
N ASN A 84 -2.06 -10.00 -4.80
CA ASN A 84 -2.83 -10.52 -5.93
C ASN A 84 -2.69 -9.63 -7.18
N ILE A 85 -2.65 -8.31 -7.03
CA ILE A 85 -2.64 -7.36 -8.16
C ILE A 85 -1.22 -6.93 -8.61
N ARG A 86 -0.19 -7.15 -7.79
CA ARG A 86 1.17 -6.62 -8.04
C ARG A 86 1.83 -7.06 -9.35
N ASN A 87 1.39 -8.17 -9.93
CA ASN A 87 1.98 -8.72 -11.16
C ASN A 87 1.13 -8.38 -12.41
N SER A 88 -0.08 -7.84 -12.25
CA SER A 88 -0.95 -7.53 -13.38
C SER A 88 -0.74 -6.13 -13.94
N ARG A 89 -0.48 -5.15 -13.08
CA ARG A 89 -0.35 -3.72 -13.46
C ARG A 89 0.69 -3.02 -12.57
N ASP A 90 1.18 -1.87 -13.01
CA ASP A 90 1.98 -1.00 -12.14
C ASP A 90 1.09 -0.39 -11.05
N ILE A 91 1.43 -0.66 -9.79
CA ILE A 91 0.63 -0.26 -8.62
C ILE A 91 1.30 0.88 -7.86
N PHE A 92 0.51 1.90 -7.55
CA PHE A 92 0.88 3.05 -6.73
C PHE A 92 -0.16 3.25 -5.63
N TYR A 93 0.12 4.08 -4.64
CA TYR A 93 -0.92 4.58 -3.72
C TYR A 93 -1.27 6.03 -4.08
N LEU A 94 -2.52 6.44 -3.87
CA LEU A 94 -2.93 7.83 -4.09
C LEU A 94 -2.93 8.59 -2.77
N TYR A 95 -2.32 9.78 -2.76
CA TYR A 95 -2.33 10.65 -1.60
C TYR A 95 -2.54 12.09 -2.01
N GLN A 96 -3.64 12.67 -1.54
CA GLN A 96 -4.04 14.04 -1.85
C GLN A 96 -4.71 14.67 -0.63
N ASN A 97 -4.34 15.91 -0.30
CA ASN A 97 -4.95 16.66 0.80
C ASN A 97 -4.97 15.91 2.15
N ARG A 98 -3.89 15.16 2.45
CA ARG A 98 -3.75 14.31 3.65
C ARG A 98 -4.71 13.13 3.73
N ILE A 99 -5.30 12.74 2.61
CA ILE A 99 -6.17 11.58 2.49
C ILE A 99 -5.46 10.59 1.57
N GLU A 100 -5.49 9.32 1.96
CA GLU A 100 -4.90 8.21 1.21
C GLU A 100 -6.01 7.34 0.62
N ILE A 101 -5.81 6.88 -0.61
CA ILE A 101 -6.51 5.71 -1.19
C ILE A 101 -5.45 4.63 -1.41
N ASP A 102 -5.78 3.40 -1.05
CA ASP A 102 -4.79 2.33 -0.91
C ASP A 102 -4.01 2.07 -2.19
N PHE A 103 -4.71 1.97 -3.33
CA PHE A 103 -4.08 1.71 -4.61
C PHE A 103 -4.68 2.51 -5.77
N ILE A 104 -3.82 2.80 -6.74
CA ILE A 104 -4.16 3.28 -8.07
C ILE A 104 -3.19 2.65 -9.08
N THR A 105 -3.73 2.17 -10.20
CA THR A 105 -2.94 1.59 -11.28
C THR A 105 -2.50 2.64 -12.30
N SER A 106 -1.52 2.32 -13.15
CA SER A 106 -1.08 3.22 -14.23
C SER A 106 -2.18 3.54 -15.25
N ASP A 107 -3.13 2.64 -15.46
CA ASP A 107 -4.36 2.83 -16.25
C ASP A 107 -5.54 3.44 -15.46
N LYS A 108 -5.26 4.05 -14.30
CA LYS A 108 -6.19 4.83 -13.47
C LYS A 108 -7.40 4.05 -12.94
N ILE A 109 -7.20 2.82 -12.51
CA ILE A 109 -8.15 2.08 -11.67
C ILE A 109 -7.86 2.41 -10.21
N LEU A 110 -8.82 3.05 -9.53
CA LEU A 110 -8.74 3.32 -8.09
C LEU A 110 -9.25 2.11 -7.31
N ILE A 111 -8.50 1.68 -6.30
CA ILE A 111 -8.85 0.53 -5.48
C ILE A 111 -8.70 0.92 -4.00
N GLU A 112 -9.75 0.70 -3.23
CA GLU A 112 -9.74 0.89 -1.78
C GLU A 112 -10.08 -0.44 -1.09
N SER A 113 -9.28 -0.77 -0.08
CA SER A 113 -9.40 -2.00 0.69
C SER A 113 -10.00 -1.70 2.06
N LYS A 114 -11.13 -2.32 2.38
CA LYS A 114 -11.71 -2.30 3.73
C LYS A 114 -11.90 -3.71 4.25
N TYR A 115 -11.67 -3.90 5.54
CA TYR A 115 -11.98 -5.15 6.22
C TYR A 115 -13.13 -4.90 7.19
N TYR A 116 -14.36 -5.10 6.72
CA TYR A 116 -15.61 -4.87 7.46
C TYR A 116 -15.69 -3.49 8.13
N SER A 117 -15.27 -2.46 7.39
CA SER A 117 -15.30 -1.07 7.83
C SER A 117 -15.68 -0.14 6.69
N GLU A 118 -16.12 1.07 7.03
CA GLU A 118 -16.54 2.08 6.05
C GLU A 118 -15.42 3.09 5.79
N MET A 119 -15.44 3.69 4.60
CA MET A 119 -14.62 4.87 4.33
C MET A 119 -15.13 6.04 5.17
N ASN A 120 -14.21 6.87 5.67
CA ASN A 120 -14.62 8.16 6.22
C ASN A 120 -15.08 9.11 5.10
N GLU A 121 -15.86 10.13 5.45
CA GLU A 121 -16.43 11.11 4.50
C GLU A 121 -15.40 11.75 3.57
N LYS A 122 -14.22 12.08 4.09
CA LYS A 122 -13.15 12.72 3.31
C LYS A 122 -12.56 11.74 2.29
N GLN A 123 -12.35 10.49 2.70
CA GLN A 123 -11.85 9.41 1.88
C GLN A 123 -12.85 9.05 0.78
N LYS A 124 -14.13 8.90 1.13
CA LYS A 124 -15.20 8.66 0.18
C LYS A 124 -15.28 9.77 -0.87
N LYS A 125 -15.26 11.04 -0.45
CA LYS A 125 -15.24 12.18 -1.36
C LYS A 125 -14.05 12.16 -2.30
N LEU A 126 -12.85 11.84 -1.81
CA LEU A 126 -11.67 11.72 -2.67
C LEU A 126 -11.83 10.55 -3.67
N PHE A 127 -12.25 9.39 -3.19
CA PHE A 127 -12.44 8.18 -4.00
C PHE A 127 -13.43 8.43 -5.15
N GLU A 128 -14.54 9.12 -4.88
CA GLU A 128 -15.56 9.44 -5.88
C GLU A 128 -15.10 10.55 -6.86
N SER A 129 -14.43 11.59 -6.36
CA SER A 129 -14.10 12.78 -7.17
C SER A 129 -12.79 12.69 -7.97
N TYR A 130 -11.85 11.83 -7.57
CA TYR A 130 -10.56 11.71 -8.27
C TYR A 130 -10.74 11.15 -9.68
N PRO A 131 -10.07 11.67 -10.73
CA PRO A 131 -10.21 11.17 -12.10
C PRO A 131 -9.69 9.73 -12.23
N ALA A 132 -10.62 8.78 -12.40
CA ALA A 132 -10.37 7.36 -12.51
C ALA A 132 -11.24 6.76 -13.62
N GLU A 133 -10.68 5.85 -14.41
CA GLU A 133 -11.45 5.08 -15.42
C GLU A 133 -12.38 4.09 -14.73
N LYS A 134 -11.94 3.55 -13.59
CA LYS A 134 -12.70 2.58 -12.79
C LYS A 134 -12.40 2.74 -11.31
N ARG A 135 -13.37 2.37 -10.47
CA ARG A 135 -13.27 2.42 -9.00
C ARG A 135 -13.75 1.10 -8.42
N ILE A 136 -12.95 0.51 -7.55
CA ILE A 136 -13.24 -0.78 -6.92
C ILE A 136 -13.07 -0.62 -5.42
N LEU A 137 -14.17 -0.76 -4.68
CA LEU A 137 -14.14 -0.95 -3.24
C LEU A 137 -14.24 -2.45 -2.96
N VAL A 138 -13.25 -2.99 -2.27
CA VAL A 138 -13.26 -4.36 -1.78
C VAL A 138 -13.45 -4.30 -0.27
N ASN A 139 -14.63 -4.68 0.22
CA ASN A 139 -14.94 -4.70 1.65
C ASN A 139 -15.15 -6.13 2.16
N GLY A 140 -14.11 -6.69 2.78
CA GLY A 140 -14.14 -8.04 3.34
C GLY A 140 -13.96 -9.15 2.29
N ILE A 141 -13.90 -10.39 2.80
CA ILE A 141 -13.50 -11.56 2.02
C ILE A 141 -14.52 -11.91 0.92
N GLN A 142 -15.80 -11.62 1.15
CA GLN A 142 -16.88 -11.93 0.21
C GLN A 142 -16.73 -11.16 -1.11
N GLU A 143 -16.08 -10.00 -1.08
CA GLU A 143 -15.92 -9.12 -2.23
C GLU A 143 -14.60 -9.34 -2.99
N LEU A 144 -13.78 -10.31 -2.60
CA LEU A 144 -12.48 -10.57 -3.24
C LEU A 144 -12.59 -10.85 -4.75
N HIS A 145 -13.71 -11.39 -5.21
CA HIS A 145 -13.98 -11.63 -6.64
C HIS A 145 -13.92 -10.34 -7.49
N LYS A 146 -14.13 -9.16 -6.89
CA LYS A 146 -14.00 -7.86 -7.58
C LYS A 146 -12.56 -7.58 -8.02
N ILE A 147 -11.57 -8.27 -7.44
CA ILE A 147 -10.15 -8.12 -7.78
C ILE A 147 -9.83 -8.81 -9.11
N ASP A 148 -10.59 -9.84 -9.51
CA ASP A 148 -10.37 -10.55 -10.77
C ASP A 148 -10.49 -9.60 -11.98
N GLU A 149 -11.29 -8.55 -11.83
CA GLU A 149 -11.43 -7.46 -12.79
C GLU A 149 -10.16 -6.61 -12.98
N ILE A 150 -9.17 -6.74 -12.09
CA ILE A 150 -7.85 -6.07 -12.09
C ILE A 150 -6.74 -7.05 -12.52
N ILE A 151 -7.06 -8.35 -12.65
CA ILE A 151 -6.09 -9.36 -13.10
C ILE A 151 -6.30 -9.67 -14.58
N ALA A 152 -7.53 -9.51 -15.07
CA ALA A 152 -7.86 -9.48 -16.50
C ALA A 152 -7.25 -8.28 -17.24
#